data_AF-A0A957T8V9-F1
#
_entry.id   AF-A0A957T8V9-F1
#
_cell.length_a   1.000
_cell.length_b   1.000
_cell.length_c   1.000
_cell.angle_alpha   90.00
_cell.angle_beta   90.00
_cell.angle_gamma   90.00
#
_symmetry.space_group_name_H-M   'P 1'
#
loop_
_entity.id
_entity.type
_entity.pdbx_description
1 polymer ?
#
loop_
_entity_poly.entity_id
_entity_poly.type
_entity_poly.pdbx_seq_one_letter_code
_entity_poly.pdbx_strand_id
1 'polypeptide(L)'
;AGSRPFMQTSPELSARDRLPLHRSFATWGQHQRSPGIVTPQRIWLGQDDNVIFRFENGDRPTMQSAVGAHAGLAAWLVLLDKFVETQTLLTEAAQIWPVNDMAGALAFVSSAFLPRPLLSLAPNNWERVARSLSIHIANSPRQHVDARNAVSH
;
A
#
# COMPACT_ATOMS: atom_id res chain seq x y z
N ALA A 1 -16.80 21.58 11.19
CA ALA A 1 -15.41 21.53 10.65
C ALA A 1 -15.28 20.22 9.87
N GLY A 2 -15.15 20.29 8.55
CA GLY A 2 -15.47 19.18 7.64
C GLY A 2 -14.26 18.48 7.07
N SER A 3 -14.07 17.20 7.42
CA SER A 3 -13.37 16.25 6.55
C SER A 3 -14.43 15.58 5.68
N ARG A 4 -14.16 15.37 4.40
CA ARG A 4 -15.09 14.66 3.50
C ARG A 4 -14.48 13.36 2.98
N PRO A 5 -15.28 12.34 2.68
CA PRO A 5 -14.79 11.13 2.03
C PRO A 5 -14.10 11.48 0.71
N PHE A 6 -12.90 10.95 0.46
CA PHE A 6 -12.18 11.19 -0.79
C PHE A 6 -13.00 10.70 -2.01
N MET A 7 -13.89 9.71 -1.82
CA MET A 7 -14.79 9.22 -2.89
C MET A 7 -15.80 10.24 -3.41
N GLN A 8 -16.12 11.31 -2.67
CA GLN A 8 -17.15 12.28 -3.09
C GLN A 8 -16.62 13.37 -4.02
N THR A 9 -15.31 13.53 -4.11
CA THR A 9 -14.65 14.46 -5.03
C THR A 9 -13.45 13.72 -5.55
N SER A 10 -13.38 13.40 -6.85
CA SER A 10 -12.20 12.76 -7.44
C SER A 10 -11.20 13.81 -7.96
N PRO A 11 -10.32 14.41 -7.15
CA PRO A 11 -9.03 14.84 -7.67
C PRO A 11 -8.12 13.62 -7.79
N GLU A 12 -7.25 13.60 -8.80
CA GLU A 12 -6.10 12.71 -8.78
C GLU A 12 -5.28 12.97 -7.52
N LEU A 13 -4.78 11.92 -6.86
CA LEU A 13 -3.89 12.10 -5.71
C LEU A 13 -2.59 12.73 -6.20
N SER A 14 -2.18 13.88 -5.65
CA SER A 14 -0.93 14.53 -6.01
C SER A 14 0.30 13.82 -5.41
N ALA A 15 1.49 13.99 -6.01
CA ALA A 15 2.73 13.41 -5.47
C ALA A 15 3.04 13.86 -4.04
N ARG A 16 2.62 15.09 -3.70
CA ARG A 16 2.81 15.69 -2.38
C ARG A 16 2.04 14.91 -1.29
N ASP A 17 0.92 14.31 -1.64
CA ASP A 17 0.04 13.61 -0.69
C ASP A 17 0.34 12.11 -0.60
N ARG A 18 0.88 11.50 -1.67
CA ARG A 18 1.10 10.05 -1.77
C ARG A 18 2.25 9.55 -0.91
N LEU A 19 3.40 10.21 -0.93
CA LEU A 19 4.58 9.79 -0.16
C LEU A 19 4.32 9.77 1.36
N PRO A 20 3.69 10.80 1.96
CA PRO A 20 3.29 10.74 3.37
C PRO A 20 2.33 9.60 3.71
N LEU A 21 1.38 9.27 2.81
CA LEU A 21 0.47 8.14 2.99
C LEU A 21 1.21 6.80 3.01
N HIS A 22 2.09 6.57 2.02
CA HIS A 22 2.90 5.36 1.99
C HIS A 22 3.77 5.22 3.25
N ARG A 23 4.42 6.32 3.69
CA ARG A 23 5.22 6.33 4.92
C ARG A 23 4.38 6.01 6.15
N SER A 24 3.19 6.59 6.26
CA SER A 24 2.28 6.34 7.39
C SER A 24 1.88 4.85 7.46
N PHE A 25 1.57 4.24 6.31
CA PHE A 25 1.25 2.82 6.25
C PHE A 25 2.46 1.93 6.60
N ALA A 26 3.64 2.27 6.09
CA ALA A 26 4.88 1.55 6.41
C ALA A 26 5.21 1.62 7.91
N THR A 27 5.07 2.79 8.54
CA THR A 27 5.29 2.98 9.97
C THR A 27 4.37 2.09 10.81
N TRP A 28 3.10 1.92 10.42
CA TRP A 28 2.22 0.97 11.12
C TRP A 28 2.72 -0.47 11.01
N GLY A 29 3.13 -0.91 9.82
CA GLY A 29 3.70 -2.24 9.60
C GLY A 29 4.97 -2.48 10.43
N GLN A 30 5.87 -1.49 10.52
CA GLN A 30 7.07 -1.56 11.37
C GLN A 30 6.75 -1.72 12.86
N HIS A 31 5.64 -1.15 13.31
CA HIS A 31 5.14 -1.31 14.67
C HIS A 31 4.22 -2.54 14.85
N GLN A 32 4.18 -3.46 13.87
CA GLN A 32 3.31 -4.64 13.86
C GLN A 32 1.84 -4.28 14.09
N ARG A 33 1.42 -3.13 13.55
CA ARG A 33 0.05 -2.63 13.63
C ARG A 33 -0.56 -2.56 12.25
N SER A 34 -1.80 -2.99 12.14
CA SER A 34 -2.62 -2.81 10.96
C SER A 34 -3.62 -1.68 11.21
N PRO A 35 -3.89 -0.81 10.23
CA PRO A 35 -4.99 0.13 10.34
C PRO A 35 -6.38 -0.55 10.15
N GLY A 36 -6.44 -1.88 10.16
CA GLY A 36 -7.62 -2.68 9.85
C GLY A 36 -7.72 -2.98 8.36
N ILE A 37 -8.92 -3.36 7.91
CA ILE A 37 -9.15 -3.70 6.51
C ILE A 37 -8.94 -2.45 5.64
N VAL A 38 -8.04 -2.54 4.66
CA VAL A 38 -7.81 -1.49 3.66
C VAL A 38 -9.04 -1.38 2.78
N THR A 39 -9.79 -0.30 2.97
CA THR A 39 -11.03 -0.02 2.24
C THR A 39 -11.00 1.41 1.71
N PRO A 40 -11.63 1.69 0.55
CA PRO A 40 -11.68 3.03 -0.02
C PRO A 40 -12.27 4.11 0.90
N GLN A 41 -13.19 3.72 1.78
CA GLN A 41 -13.84 4.60 2.76
C GLN A 41 -12.88 5.17 3.82
N ARG A 42 -11.66 4.63 3.92
CA ARG A 42 -10.65 5.07 4.87
C ARG A 42 -9.72 6.15 4.32
N ILE A 43 -9.85 6.56 3.06
CA ILE A 43 -9.12 7.70 2.49
C ILE A 43 -9.98 8.97 2.60
N TRP A 44 -9.43 10.00 3.23
CA TRP A 44 -10.11 11.27 3.51
C TRP A 44 -9.26 12.45 3.07
N LEU A 45 -9.91 13.55 2.71
CA LEU A 45 -9.27 14.86 2.57
C LEU A 45 -9.34 15.60 3.91
N GLY A 46 -8.17 15.98 4.42
CA GLY A 46 -7.99 16.89 5.55
C GLY A 46 -8.34 18.33 5.19
N GLN A 47 -8.22 19.25 6.16
CA GLN A 47 -8.60 20.65 5.95
C GLN A 47 -7.64 21.44 5.04
N ASP A 48 -6.40 20.97 4.88
CA ASP A 48 -5.40 21.59 4.00
C ASP A 48 -5.22 20.82 2.67
N ASP A 49 -6.25 20.10 2.23
CA ASP A 49 -6.23 19.15 1.10
C ASP A 49 -5.25 17.96 1.25
N ASN A 50 -4.61 17.83 2.42
CA ASN A 50 -3.78 16.67 2.75
C ASN A 50 -4.62 15.40 2.73
N VAL A 51 -4.13 14.35 2.07
CA VAL A 51 -4.82 13.06 2.09
C VAL A 51 -4.42 12.31 3.36
N ILE A 52 -5.40 11.88 4.14
CA ILE A 52 -5.20 11.15 5.39
C ILE A 52 -5.93 9.80 5.35
N PHE A 53 -5.31 8.78 5.95
CA PHE A 53 -5.99 7.52 6.21
C PHE A 53 -6.67 7.60 7.58
N ARG A 54 -7.99 7.49 7.62
CA ARG A 54 -8.78 7.60 8.85
C ARG A 54 -9.38 6.27 9.26
N PHE A 55 -9.40 6.05 10.56
CA PHE A 55 -10.18 5.01 11.20
C PHE A 55 -11.65 5.43 11.26
N GLU A 56 -12.57 4.50 11.02
CA GLU A 56 -13.98 4.74 11.35
C GLU A 56 -14.12 4.96 12.87
N ASN A 57 -15.15 5.69 13.30
CA ASN A 57 -15.27 6.15 14.69
C ASN A 57 -15.10 5.00 15.70
N GLY A 58 -14.03 5.07 16.50
CA GLY A 58 -13.73 4.11 17.58
C GLY A 58 -12.74 3.00 17.21
N ASP A 59 -12.42 2.80 15.94
CA ASP A 59 -11.42 1.81 15.52
C ASP A 59 -10.01 2.21 15.98
N ARG A 60 -9.24 1.23 16.45
CA ARG A 60 -7.83 1.38 16.81
C ARG A 60 -6.98 0.44 15.96
N PRO A 61 -5.71 0.81 15.64
CA PRO A 61 -4.81 -0.11 14.97
C PRO A 61 -4.65 -1.40 15.77
N THR A 62 -4.86 -2.55 15.12
CA THR A 62 -4.77 -3.88 15.73
C THR A 62 -3.41 -4.52 15.45
N MET A 63 -2.99 -5.48 16.28
CA MET A 63 -1.77 -6.25 16.04
C MET A 63 -1.86 -6.99 14.70
N GLN A 64 -0.78 -6.95 13.92
CA GLN A 64 -0.68 -7.57 12.60
C GLN A 64 0.44 -8.62 12.59
N SER A 65 0.13 -9.82 12.11
CA SER A 65 1.15 -10.82 11.81
C SER A 65 1.93 -10.44 10.55
N ALA A 66 3.14 -10.98 10.35
CA ALA A 66 3.94 -10.72 9.15
C ALA A 66 3.19 -11.08 7.85
N VAL A 67 2.43 -12.18 7.85
CA VAL A 67 1.53 -12.56 6.73
C VAL A 67 0.48 -11.49 6.49
N GLY A 68 -0.09 -10.95 7.58
CA GLY A 68 -1.04 -9.84 7.51
C GLY A 68 -0.42 -8.57 6.90
N ALA A 69 0.88 -8.32 7.11
CA ALA A 69 1.55 -7.13 6.58
C ALA A 69 1.64 -7.16 5.04
N HIS A 70 2.02 -8.29 4.44
CA HIS A 70 2.05 -8.44 2.98
C HIS A 70 0.66 -8.37 2.34
N ALA A 71 -0.35 -9.00 2.96
CA ALA A 71 -1.74 -8.89 2.51
C ALA A 71 -2.25 -7.44 2.60
N GLY A 72 -1.86 -6.72 3.66
CA GLY A 72 -2.15 -5.31 3.82
C GLY A 72 -1.51 -4.45 2.72
N LEU A 73 -0.23 -4.68 2.41
CA LEU A 73 0.48 -3.97 1.34
C LEU A 73 -0.14 -4.26 -0.04
N ALA A 74 -0.55 -5.49 -0.32
CA ALA A 74 -1.25 -5.84 -1.55
C ALA A 74 -2.56 -5.04 -1.71
N ALA A 75 -3.39 -5.03 -0.67
CA ALA A 75 -4.63 -4.24 -0.67
C ALA A 75 -4.37 -2.74 -0.78
N TRP A 76 -3.29 -2.25 -0.16
CA TRP A 76 -2.86 -0.85 -0.24
C TRP A 76 -2.49 -0.42 -1.66
N LEU A 77 -1.67 -1.21 -2.36
CA LEU A 77 -1.28 -0.91 -3.75
C LEU A 77 -2.51 -0.92 -4.68
N VAL A 78 -3.40 -1.89 -4.54
CA VAL A 78 -4.63 -1.96 -5.34
C VAL A 78 -5.56 -0.78 -5.07
N LEU A 79 -5.62 -0.30 -3.82
CA LEU A 79 -6.40 0.88 -3.47
C LEU A 79 -5.84 2.16 -4.11
N LEU A 80 -4.54 2.41 -3.97
CA LEU A 80 -3.94 3.64 -4.51
C LEU A 80 -3.93 3.68 -6.04
N ASP A 81 -3.80 2.54 -6.71
CA ASP A 81 -3.87 2.44 -8.17
C ASP A 81 -5.23 2.86 -8.76
N LYS A 82 -6.27 3.01 -7.93
CA LYS A 82 -7.55 3.59 -8.38
C LYS A 82 -7.48 5.10 -8.60
N PHE A 83 -6.47 5.76 -8.03
CA PHE A 83 -6.34 7.21 -8.01
C PHE A 83 -5.01 7.70 -8.62
N VAL A 84 -4.14 6.75 -9.01
CA VAL A 84 -2.76 7.01 -9.46
C VAL A 84 -2.42 6.02 -10.56
N GLU A 85 -1.63 6.46 -11.54
CA GLU A 85 -1.06 5.57 -12.54
C GLU A 85 -0.16 4.49 -11.88
N THR A 86 -0.32 3.23 -12.31
CA THR A 86 0.35 2.07 -11.71
C THR A 86 1.87 2.21 -11.63
N GLN A 87 2.54 2.74 -12.66
CA GLN A 87 4.00 2.84 -12.68
C GLN A 87 4.52 3.91 -11.70
N THR A 88 3.81 5.03 -11.62
CA THR A 88 4.09 6.09 -10.64
C THR A 88 3.93 5.55 -9.22
N LEU A 89 2.83 4.84 -8.94
CA LEU A 89 2.59 4.18 -7.66
C LEU A 89 3.74 3.24 -7.26
N LEU A 90 4.17 2.35 -8.17
CA LEU A 90 5.22 1.38 -7.87
C LEU A 90 6.59 2.03 -7.67
N THR A 91 6.89 3.09 -8.42
CA THR A 91 8.13 3.86 -8.25
C THR A 91 8.19 4.55 -6.88
N GLU A 92 7.06 5.07 -6.39
CA GLU A 92 6.96 5.65 -5.05
C GLU A 92 7.02 4.57 -3.96
N ALA A 93 6.34 3.44 -4.16
CA ALA A 93 6.37 2.32 -3.23
C ALA A 93 7.80 1.76 -3.04
N ALA A 94 8.58 1.66 -4.11
CA ALA A 94 9.97 1.18 -4.07
C ALA A 94 10.92 2.08 -3.26
N GLN A 95 10.56 3.33 -2.98
CA GLN A 95 11.34 4.21 -2.10
C GLN A 95 11.13 3.88 -0.61
N ILE A 96 10.14 3.05 -0.28
CA ILE A 96 9.67 2.83 1.08
C ILE A 96 9.76 1.35 1.46
N TRP A 97 9.31 0.45 0.59
CA TRP A 97 9.37 -0.99 0.83
C TRP A 97 10.49 -1.66 0.04
N PRO A 98 11.26 -2.56 0.67
CA PRO A 98 12.23 -3.37 -0.04
C PRO A 98 11.55 -4.32 -1.02
N VAL A 99 12.31 -4.80 -2.01
CA VAL A 99 11.80 -5.71 -3.04
C VAL A 99 11.20 -7.00 -2.46
N ASN A 100 11.70 -7.49 -1.32
CA ASN A 100 11.17 -8.68 -0.66
C ASN A 100 9.75 -8.48 -0.13
N ASP A 101 9.44 -7.31 0.43
CA ASP A 101 8.10 -6.98 0.92
C ASP A 101 7.13 -6.83 -0.25
N MET A 102 7.60 -6.23 -1.35
CA MET A 102 6.84 -6.13 -2.61
C MET A 102 6.56 -7.50 -3.23
N ALA A 103 7.54 -8.41 -3.20
CA ALA A 103 7.37 -9.80 -3.64
C ALA A 103 6.41 -10.58 -2.71
N GLY A 104 6.49 -10.36 -1.40
CA GLY A 104 5.54 -10.88 -0.44
C GLY A 104 4.11 -10.40 -0.72
N ALA A 105 3.94 -9.11 -1.02
CA ALA A 105 2.65 -8.53 -1.38
C ALA A 105 2.09 -9.13 -2.68
N LEU A 106 2.92 -9.40 -3.69
CA LEU A 106 2.48 -9.98 -4.97
C LEU A 106 1.67 -11.28 -4.78
N ALA A 107 2.04 -12.12 -3.79
CA ALA A 107 1.30 -13.35 -3.47
C ALA A 107 -0.17 -13.12 -3.07
N PHE A 108 -0.51 -11.90 -2.64
CA PHE A 108 -1.84 -11.51 -2.19
C PHE A 108 -2.57 -10.56 -3.16
N VAL A 109 -1.97 -10.20 -4.30
CA VAL A 109 -2.65 -9.37 -5.33
C VAL A 109 -3.54 -10.26 -6.20
N SER A 110 -4.61 -10.80 -5.61
CA SER A 110 -5.65 -11.56 -6.32
C SER A 110 -7.01 -11.35 -5.68
N SER A 111 -8.07 -11.58 -6.46
CA SER A 111 -9.45 -11.45 -5.97
C SER A 111 -9.79 -12.37 -4.79
N ALA A 112 -9.03 -13.46 -4.58
CA ALA A 112 -9.23 -14.38 -3.47
C ALA A 112 -8.73 -13.82 -2.13
N PHE A 113 -7.75 -12.91 -2.15
CA PHE A 113 -7.11 -12.37 -0.94
C PHE A 113 -7.45 -10.91 -0.67
N LEU A 114 -7.90 -10.18 -1.70
CA LEU A 114 -8.24 -8.77 -1.57
C LEU A 114 -9.60 -8.56 -0.89
N PRO A 115 -9.76 -7.51 -0.06
CA PRO A 115 -11.04 -7.19 0.56
C PRO A 115 -12.16 -6.97 -0.47
N ARG A 116 -13.32 -7.59 -0.27
CA ARG A 116 -14.49 -7.41 -1.17
C ARG A 116 -14.86 -5.94 -1.43
N PRO A 117 -14.87 -5.04 -0.43
CA PRO A 117 -15.18 -3.62 -0.67
C PRO A 117 -14.21 -2.93 -1.64
N LEU A 118 -12.96 -3.42 -1.72
CA LEU A 118 -11.95 -2.90 -2.62
C LEU A 118 -12.18 -3.36 -4.07
N LEU A 119 -12.63 -4.60 -4.25
CA LEU A 119 -12.92 -5.19 -5.56
C LEU A 119 -14.23 -4.66 -6.16
N SER A 120 -15.22 -4.35 -5.32
CA SER A 120 -16.51 -3.80 -5.77
C SER A 120 -16.42 -2.37 -6.29
N LEU A 121 -15.31 -1.68 -6.06
CA LEU A 121 -15.09 -0.31 -6.51
C LEU A 121 -14.36 -0.28 -7.86
N ALA A 122 -14.93 0.43 -8.83
CA ALA A 122 -14.25 0.70 -10.09
C ALA A 122 -13.01 1.61 -9.90
N PRO A 123 -11.93 1.41 -10.68
CA PRO A 123 -11.72 0.30 -11.60
C PRO A 123 -11.40 -1.01 -10.86
N ASN A 124 -11.81 -2.14 -11.42
CA ASN A 124 -11.31 -3.45 -10.98
C ASN A 124 -9.88 -3.64 -11.52
N ASN A 125 -8.89 -3.29 -10.72
CA ASN A 125 -7.53 -2.98 -11.16
C ASN A 125 -6.45 -3.93 -10.62
N TRP A 126 -6.83 -4.96 -9.86
CA TRP A 126 -5.85 -5.84 -9.21
C TRP A 126 -4.96 -6.59 -10.22
N GLU A 127 -5.47 -7.02 -11.37
CA GLU A 127 -4.68 -7.72 -12.40
C GLU A 127 -3.58 -6.82 -12.98
N ARG A 128 -3.91 -5.55 -13.22
CA ARG A 128 -2.96 -4.55 -13.71
C ARG A 128 -1.86 -4.31 -12.68
N VAL A 129 -2.23 -4.18 -11.41
CA VAL A 129 -1.28 -4.02 -10.30
C VAL A 129 -0.39 -5.25 -10.19
N ALA A 130 -0.96 -6.46 -10.20
CA ALA A 130 -0.20 -7.71 -10.11
C ALA A 130 0.84 -7.84 -11.24
N ARG A 131 0.42 -7.57 -12.48
CA ARG A 131 1.30 -7.60 -13.65
C ARG A 131 2.44 -6.59 -13.52
N SER A 132 2.13 -5.33 -13.26
CA SER A 132 3.13 -4.27 -13.15
C SER A 132 4.09 -4.52 -11.98
N LEU A 133 3.58 -5.01 -10.85
CA LEU A 133 4.37 -5.38 -9.68
C LEU A 133 5.33 -6.53 -10.00
N SER A 134 4.87 -7.57 -10.71
CA SER A 134 5.74 -8.68 -11.13
C SER A 134 6.89 -8.23 -12.04
N ILE A 135 6.61 -7.29 -12.97
CA ILE A 135 7.62 -6.72 -13.86
C ILE A 135 8.61 -5.88 -13.05
N HIS A 136 8.11 -5.06 -12.12
CA HIS A 136 8.94 -4.23 -11.25
C HIS A 136 9.90 -5.09 -10.41
N ILE A 137 9.40 -6.17 -9.81
CA ILE A 137 10.23 -7.12 -9.03
C ILE A 137 11.27 -7.80 -9.93
N ALA A 138 10.87 -8.28 -11.12
CA ALA A 138 11.78 -8.94 -12.04
C ALA A 138 12.93 -8.03 -12.52
N ASN A 139 12.65 -6.73 -12.67
CA ASN A 139 13.62 -5.72 -13.11
C ASN A 139 14.40 -5.06 -11.97
N SER A 140 14.04 -5.34 -10.70
CA SER A 140 14.77 -4.80 -9.56
C SER A 140 16.17 -5.41 -9.50
N PRO A 141 17.23 -4.62 -9.27
CA PRO A 141 18.56 -5.16 -9.08
C PRO A 141 18.50 -6.22 -7.98
N ARG A 142 18.95 -7.45 -8.29
CA ARG A 142 19.05 -8.51 -7.28
C ARG A 142 19.93 -7.97 -6.18
N GLN A 143 19.35 -7.70 -5.01
CA GLN A 143 20.12 -7.35 -3.83
C GLN A 143 21.02 -8.55 -3.54
N HIS A 144 22.29 -8.46 -3.95
CA HIS A 144 23.31 -9.42 -3.60
C HIS A 144 23.38 -9.42 -2.08
N VAL A 145 22.96 -10.52 -1.46
CA VAL A 145 23.29 -10.80 -0.07
C VAL A 145 24.80 -11.06 -0.08
N ASP A 146 25.59 -10.04 0.24
CA ASP A 146 27.02 -10.21 0.49
C ASP A 146 27.18 -11.05 1.76
N ALA A 147 27.18 -12.36 1.58
CA ALA A 147 27.73 -13.32 2.53
C ALA A 147 29.27 -13.21 2.51
N ARG A 148 29.81 -12.08 2.97
CA ARG A 148 31.23 -11.91 3.23
C ARG A 148 31.40 -11.12 4.53
N ASN A 149 31.20 -11.79 5.65
CA ASN A 149 31.88 -11.53 6.93
C ASN A 149 31.45 -12.61 7.95
N ALA A 150 31.97 -13.82 7.79
CA ALA A 150 31.95 -14.83 8.84
C ALA A 150 33.08 -15.85 8.69
N VAL A 151 34.29 -15.41 8.34
CA VAL A 151 35.52 -16.13 8.72
C VAL A 151 36.63 -15.09 8.87
N SER A 152 37.05 -14.85 10.11
CA SER A 152 38.41 -14.42 10.39
C SER A 152 38.83 -15.16 11.65
N HIS A 153 39.86 -15.99 11.45
CA HIS A 153 40.61 -16.73 12.44
C HIS A 153 41.35 -15.81 13.40
#